data_AF-A0A4V2SLY2-F1
#
_entry.id   AF-A0A4V2SLY2-F1
#
_cell.length_a   1.000
_cell.length_b   1.000
_cell.length_c   1.000
_cell.angle_alpha   90.00
_cell.angle_beta   90.00
_cell.angle_gamma   90.00
#
_symmetry.space_group_name_H-M   'P 1'
#
loop_
_entity.id
_entity.type
_entity.pdbx_description
1 polymer ?
#
loop_
_entity_poly.entity_id
_entity_poly.type
_entity_poly.pdbx_seq_one_letter_code
_entity_poly.pdbx_strand_id
1 'polypeptide(L)' 'MNMEKYIKGFNDGYLLKEHKPELLENILNTTSSNDYIQGLKDGEREFKKQKVKSRTQELDDLKSLKSKKRDLDLER' A
#
# COMPACT_ATOMS: atom_id res chain seq x y z
N MET A 1 18.37 14.09 -11.29
CA MET A 1 17.12 13.34 -11.10
C MET A 1 16.28 13.51 -12.36
N ASN A 2 16.03 12.42 -13.09
CA ASN A 2 15.13 12.36 -14.24
C ASN A 2 13.72 12.04 -13.74
N MET A 3 12.86 13.05 -13.72
CA MET A 3 11.53 13.00 -13.13
C MET A 3 10.60 12.00 -13.83
N GLU A 4 10.68 11.91 -15.17
CA GLU A 4 9.83 11.00 -15.95
C GLU A 4 10.13 9.54 -15.61
N LYS A 5 11.42 9.19 -15.51
CA LYS A 5 11.86 7.85 -15.09
C LYS A 5 11.42 7.53 -13.68
N TYR A 6 11.54 8.49 -12.76
CA TYR A 6 11.06 8.32 -11.39
C TYR A 6 9.56 8.05 -11.34
N ILE A 7 8.74 8.89 -11.99
CA ILE A 7 7.27 8.75 -11.97
C ILE A 7 6.85 7.40 -12.57
N LYS A 8 7.47 7.00 -13.68
CA LYS A 8 7.20 5.69 -14.29
C LYS A 8 7.56 4.56 -13.31
N GLY A 9 8.72 4.63 -12.68
CA GLY A 9 9.14 3.65 -11.68
C GLY A 9 8.19 3.60 -10.50
N PHE A 10 7.73 4.75 -10.02
CA PHE A 10 6.76 4.83 -8.93
C PHE A 10 5.46 4.11 -9.25
N ASN A 11 4.85 4.42 -10.40
CA ASN A 11 3.60 3.80 -10.82
C ASN A 11 3.77 2.29 -11.05
N ASP A 12 4.85 1.90 -11.74
CA ASP A 12 5.15 0.49 -12.00
C ASP A 12 5.38 -0.26 -10.68
N GLY A 13 6.06 0.33 -9.71
CA GLY A 13 6.38 -0.29 -8.42
C GLY A 13 5.13 -0.51 -7.57
N TYR A 14 4.22 0.47 -7.59
CA TYR A 14 2.90 0.34 -6.95
C TYR A 14 2.11 -0.83 -7.54
N LEU A 15 1.94 -0.86 -8.87
CA LEU A 15 1.16 -1.90 -9.57
C LEU A 15 1.81 -3.29 -9.46
N LEU A 16 3.13 -3.36 -9.53
CA LEU A 16 3.85 -4.62 -9.37
C LEU A 16 3.70 -5.15 -7.94
N LYS A 17 3.71 -4.29 -6.91
CA LYS A 17 3.49 -4.79 -5.54
C LYS A 17 2.07 -5.34 -5.37
N GLU A 18 1.10 -4.74 -6.05
CA GLU A 18 -0.31 -5.17 -6.03
C GLU A 18 -0.51 -6.53 -6.72
N HIS A 19 0.06 -6.71 -7.92
CA HIS A 19 -0.27 -7.85 -8.79
C HIS A 19 0.83 -8.91 -8.93
N LYS A 20 2.10 -8.52 -8.77
CA LYS A 20 3.29 -9.38 -9.02
C LYS A 20 4.43 -9.10 -8.02
N PRO A 21 4.20 -9.31 -6.71
CA PRO A 21 5.15 -8.91 -5.66
C PRO A 21 6.52 -9.59 -5.77
N GLU A 22 6.58 -10.87 -6.16
CA GLU A 22 7.84 -11.61 -6.31
C GLU A 22 8.70 -11.05 -7.45
N LEU A 23 8.08 -10.61 -8.54
CA LEU A 23 8.79 -9.96 -9.64
C LEU A 23 9.41 -8.64 -9.19
N LEU A 24 8.67 -7.85 -8.42
CA LEU A 24 9.18 -6.61 -7.88
C LEU A 24 10.37 -6.85 -6.93
N GLU A 25 10.27 -7.84 -6.06
CA GLU A 25 11.35 -8.20 -5.13
C GLU A 25 12.63 -8.61 -5.89
N ASN A 26 12.49 -9.43 -6.94
CA ASN A 26 13.60 -9.79 -7.81
C ASN A 26 14.22 -8.59 -8.52
N ILE A 27 13.40 -7.63 -8.98
CA ILE A 27 13.91 -6.38 -9.59
C ILE A 27 14.64 -5.54 -8.56
N LEU A 28 14.11 -5.40 -7.35
CA LEU A 28 14.67 -4.57 -6.29
C LEU A 28 15.95 -5.14 -5.66
N ASN A 29 16.22 -6.43 -5.86
CA ASN A 29 17.48 -7.09 -5.49
C ASN A 29 18.68 -6.69 -6.38
N THR A 30 18.47 -5.89 -7.42
CA THR A 30 19.57 -5.33 -8.22
C THR A 30 20.40 -4.31 -7.43
N THR A 31 21.71 -4.23 -7.72
CA THR A 31 22.60 -3.17 -7.22
C THR A 31 22.43 -1.85 -7.96
N SER A 32 21.60 -1.82 -9.01
CA SER A 32 21.40 -0.63 -9.83
C SER A 32 20.68 0.48 -9.04
N SER A 33 21.34 1.63 -8.92
CA SER A 33 20.75 2.85 -8.38
C SER A 33 20.49 3.85 -9.50
N ASN A 34 19.23 3.98 -9.91
CA ASN A 34 18.79 5.03 -10.80
C ASN A 34 17.39 5.53 -10.40
N ASP A 35 16.97 6.65 -10.99
CA ASP A 35 15.70 7.31 -10.63
C ASP A 35 14.48 6.39 -10.81
N TYR A 36 14.50 5.46 -11.78
CA TYR A 36 13.43 4.48 -11.98
C TYR A 36 13.40 3.43 -10.87
N ILE A 37 14.56 2.89 -10.46
CA ILE A 37 14.65 1.95 -9.33
C ILE A 37 14.25 2.62 -8.02
N GLN A 38 14.60 3.89 -7.82
CA GLN A 38 14.13 4.66 -6.66
C GLN A 38 12.61 4.81 -6.68
N GLY A 39 12.04 5.15 -7.84
CA GLY A 39 10.59 5.18 -8.04
C GLY A 39 9.93 3.85 -7.66
N LEU A 40 10.44 2.71 -8.15
CA LEU A 40 9.90 1.39 -7.82
C LEU A 40 9.82 1.13 -6.31
N LYS A 41 10.89 1.48 -5.57
CA LYS A 41 10.95 1.33 -4.10
C LYS A 41 9.90 2.20 -3.40
N ASP A 42 9.77 3.44 -3.82
CA ASP A 42 8.83 4.38 -3.21
C ASP A 42 7.37 4.00 -3.54
N GLY A 43 7.10 3.52 -4.75
CA GLY A 43 5.80 2.98 -5.16
C GLY A 43 5.40 1.74 -4.34
N GLU A 44 6.35 0.81 -4.12
CA GLU A 44 6.14 -0.35 -3.24
C GLU A 44 5.75 0.07 -1.83
N ARG A 45 6.46 1.05 -1.28
CA ARG A 45 6.26 1.57 0.07
C ARG A 45 4.89 2.26 0.20
N GLU A 46 4.48 3.01 -0.82
CA GLU A 46 3.17 3.67 -0.83
C GLU A 46 2.03 2.65 -0.84
N PHE A 47 2.13 1.59 -1.66
CA PHE A 47 1.14 0.50 -1.64
C PHE A 47 1.02 -0.14 -0.25
N LYS A 48 2.16 -0.48 0.38
CA LYS A 48 2.18 -1.06 1.74
C LYS A 48 1.50 -0.13 2.74
N LYS A 49 1.79 1.17 2.68
CA LYS A 49 1.19 2.18 3.56
C LYS A 49 -0.32 2.28 3.38
N GLN A 50 -0.81 2.30 2.14
CA GLN A 50 -2.24 2.36 1.85
C GLN A 50 -2.97 1.11 2.32
N LYS A 51 -2.39 -0.08 2.10
CA LYS A 51 -2.97 -1.35 2.57
C LYS A 51 -3.09 -1.41 4.10
N VAL A 52 -2.09 -0.91 4.82
CA VAL A 52 -2.15 -0.81 6.29
C VAL A 52 -3.24 0.19 6.72
N LYS A 53 -3.31 1.36 6.08
CA LYS A 53 -4.32 2.38 6.40
C LYS A 53 -5.75 1.87 6.18
N SER A 54 -6.01 1.23 5.03
CA SER A 54 -7.32 0.63 4.71
C SER A 54 -7.72 -0.42 5.75
N ARG A 55 -6.81 -1.31 6.13
CA ARG A 55 -7.07 -2.32 7.17
C ARG A 55 -7.39 -1.70 8.53
N THR A 56 -6.71 -0.63 8.91
CA THR A 56 -7.01 0.07 10.17
C THR A 56 -8.39 0.71 10.14
N GLN A 57 -8.78 1.34 9.02
CA GLN A 57 -10.10 1.94 8.85
C GLN A 57 -11.21 0.88 8.94
N GLU A 58 -11.05 -0.27 8.26
CA GLU A 58 -12.00 -1.38 8.34
C GLU A 58 -12.19 -1.89 9.77
N LEU A 59 -11.11 -1.95 10.56
CA LEU A 59 -11.18 -2.37 11.97
C LEU A 59 -11.94 -1.36 12.84
N ASP A 60 -11.76 -0.07 12.60
CA ASP A 60 -12.46 0.97 13.34
C ASP A 60 -13.95 1.02 12.97
N ASP A 61 -14.29 0.83 11.70
CA ASP A 61 -15.67 0.71 11.23
C ASP A 61 -16.37 -0.49 11.88
N LEU A 62 -15.72 -1.66 11.91
CA LEU A 62 -16.24 -2.86 12.59
C LEU A 62 -16.46 -2.64 14.09
N LYS A 63 -15.56 -1.93 14.78
CA LYS A 63 -15.73 -1.58 16.19
C LYS A 63 -16.93 -0.66 16.41
N SER A 64 -17.11 0.34 15.53
CA SER A 64 -18.22 1.29 15.61
C SER A 64 -19.58 0.62 15.37
N LEU A 65 -19.65 -0.37 14.48
CA LEU A 65 -20.86 -1.17 14.24
C LEU A 65 -21.18 -2.04 15.46
N LYS A 66 -20.15 -2.64 16.09
CA LYS A 66 -20.33 -3.46 17.29
C LYS A 66 -20.74 -2.66 18.53
N SER A 67 -20.29 -1.41 18.68
CA SER A 67 -20.77 -0.56 19.79
C SER A 67 -22.23 -0.20 19.60
N LYS A 68 -22.63 0.30 18.42
CA LYS A 68 -24.03 0.64 18.12
C LYS A 68 -24.99 -0.53 18.33
N LYS A 69 -24.58 -1.75 17.95
CA LYS A 69 -25.42 -2.94 18.12
C LYS A 69 -25.63 -3.34 19.59
N ARG A 70 -24.68 -3.02 20.48
CA ARG A 70 -24.82 -3.25 21.93
C ARG A 70 -25.74 -2.24 22.59
N ASP A 71 -25.70 -0.98 22.15
CA ASP A 71 -26.57 0.08 22.69
C ASP A 71 -28.05 -0.22 22.38
N LEU A 72 -28.34 -0.74 21.17
CA LEU A 72 -29.69 -1.17 20.77
C LEU A 72 -30.25 -2.37 21.55
N ASP A 73 -29.39 -3.23 22.11
CA ASP A 73 -29.80 -4.43 22.85
C ASP A 73 -30.09 -4.10 24.34
N LEU A 74 -29.64 -2.95 24.82
CA LEU A 74 -29.86 -2.46 26.19
C LEU A 74 -31.14 -1.61 26.33
N GLU A 75 -31.82 -1.28 25.22
CA GLU A 75 -33.08 -0.52 25.19
C GLU A 75 -34.35 -1.39 25.09
N ARG A 76 -34.24 -2.72 25.29
CA ARG A 76 -35.37 -3.67 25.33
C ARG A 76 -35.57 -4.27 26.71
#